data_AF-A0A4Y9XXQ8-F1
#
_entry.id   AF-A0A4Y9XXQ8-F1
#
_cell.length_a   1.000
_cell.length_b   1.000
_cell.length_c   1.000
_cell.angle_alpha   90.00
_cell.angle_beta   90.00
_cell.angle_gamma   90.00
#
_symmetry.space_group_name_H-M   'P 1'
#
loop_
_entity.id
_entity.type
_entity.pdbx_description
1 polymer ?
#
loop_
_entity_poly.entity_id
_entity_poly.type
_entity_poly.pdbx_seq_one_letter_code
_entity_poly.pdbx_strand_id
1 'polypeptide(L)'
;APPPNWTRSRIRRQHLITLGIPVNLDEMLPRANGKPMPALHISTRPMSAPPGPRGAPSSLHSSRAGTPVSTTPRDGRTAAMQLGLGPKPQLEECKIQELLDLTHDNLALLPLPELDAHLANIRTQTANTSQLLTYLLQTRDALQQDSETYNKLIAELVMEAQKMKTGVGKGRSVSRRGSGMT
;
A
#
# COMPACT_ATOMS: atom_id res chain seq x y z
N ALA A 1 27.58 12.01 -3.63
CA ALA A 1 27.05 10.95 -4.51
C ALA A 1 26.04 11.59 -5.45
N PRO A 2 26.09 11.35 -6.77
CA PRO A 2 25.10 11.87 -7.69
C PRO A 2 23.71 11.32 -7.36
N PRO A 3 22.63 12.08 -7.58
CA PRO A 3 21.28 11.63 -7.26
C PRO A 3 20.94 10.37 -8.08
N PRO A 4 20.28 9.37 -7.47
CA PRO A 4 19.91 8.14 -8.15
C PRO A 4 18.97 8.45 -9.34
N ASN A 5 19.33 7.93 -10.51
CA ASN A 5 18.59 8.06 -11.75
C ASN A 5 17.15 7.57 -11.58
N TRP A 6 16.17 8.37 -12.02
CA TRP A 6 14.74 8.03 -11.99
C TRP A 6 14.45 6.71 -12.72
N THR A 7 15.27 6.36 -13.71
CA THR A 7 15.18 5.14 -14.51
C THR A 7 15.24 3.88 -13.64
N ARG A 8 15.97 3.90 -12.51
CA ARG A 8 16.12 2.76 -11.58
C ARG A 8 15.03 2.68 -10.51
N SER A 9 14.39 3.80 -10.17
CA SER A 9 13.41 3.88 -9.08
C SER A 9 11.97 3.84 -9.60
N ARG A 10 11.27 2.72 -9.33
CA ARG A 10 9.86 2.53 -9.74
C ARG A 10 8.92 3.56 -9.10
N ILE A 11 9.15 3.91 -7.83
CA ILE A 11 8.32 4.88 -7.10
C ILE A 11 8.47 6.28 -7.70
N ARG A 12 9.72 6.70 -7.95
CA ARG A 12 10.01 8.00 -8.56
C ARG A 12 9.42 8.11 -9.96
N ARG A 13 9.46 7.02 -10.73
CA ARG A 13 8.83 6.93 -12.05
C ARG A 13 7.31 7.13 -11.98
N GLN A 14 6.62 6.41 -11.08
CA GLN A 14 5.17 6.54 -10.94
C GLN A 14 4.79 7.98 -10.58
N HIS A 15 5.55 8.62 -9.68
CA HIS A 15 5.33 10.00 -9.29
C HIS A 15 5.49 10.98 -10.48
N LEU A 16 6.54 10.82 -11.30
CA LEU A 16 6.74 11.65 -12.50
C LEU A 16 5.62 11.47 -13.52
N ILE A 17 5.13 10.24 -13.70
CA ILE A 17 3.97 9.94 -14.57
C ILE A 17 2.70 10.62 -14.03
N THR A 18 2.44 10.54 -12.72
CA THR A 18 1.29 11.19 -12.08
C THR A 18 1.35 12.72 -12.21
N LEU A 19 2.55 13.30 -12.19
CA LEU A 19 2.77 14.74 -12.40
C LEU A 19 2.69 15.16 -13.88
N GLY A 20 2.42 14.23 -14.81
CA GLY A 20 2.30 14.52 -16.24
C GLY A 20 3.64 14.82 -16.92
N ILE A 21 4.77 14.48 -16.29
CA ILE A 21 6.10 14.71 -16.86
C ILE A 21 6.36 13.61 -17.88
N PRO A 22 6.63 13.94 -19.16
CA PRO A 22 6.86 12.94 -20.19
C PRO A 22 8.16 12.18 -19.90
N VAL A 23 8.03 10.86 -19.78
CA VAL A 23 9.14 9.94 -19.50
C VAL A 23 9.41 9.11 -20.77
N ASN A 24 10.66 9.11 -21.25
CA ASN A 24 11.05 8.29 -22.38
C ASN A 24 11.02 6.80 -21.98
N LEU A 25 10.02 6.07 -22.47
CA LEU A 25 9.88 4.62 -22.26
C LEU A 25 10.93 3.82 -23.04
N ASP A 26 11.60 4.42 -24.01
CA ASP A 26 12.58 3.74 -24.87
C ASP A 26 13.90 3.41 -24.14
N GLU A 27 14.24 4.16 -23.09
CA GLU A 27 15.33 3.81 -22.16
C GLU A 27 15.00 2.61 -21.24
N MET A 28 13.74 2.14 -21.25
CA MET A 28 13.27 1.08 -20.36
C MET A 28 13.37 -0.33 -20.93
N LEU A 29 13.57 -0.47 -22.24
CA LEU A 29 13.94 -1.75 -22.81
C LEU A 29 15.43 -1.94 -22.51
N PRO A 30 15.85 -3.04 -21.85
CA PRO A 30 17.28 -3.34 -21.76
C PRO A 30 17.80 -3.36 -23.18
N ARG A 31 18.63 -2.35 -23.52
CA ARG A 31 19.26 -2.11 -24.83
C ARG A 31 19.08 -3.32 -25.74
N ALA A 32 18.22 -3.19 -26.75
CA ALA A 32 18.08 -4.14 -27.85
C ALA A 32 19.35 -4.18 -28.75
N ASN A 33 20.54 -3.96 -28.16
CA ASN A 33 21.85 -4.30 -28.72
C ASN A 33 22.23 -5.74 -28.36
N GLY A 34 21.25 -6.55 -27.93
CA GLY A 34 21.39 -7.98 -27.78
C GLY A 34 21.53 -8.63 -29.16
N LYS A 35 22.65 -9.33 -29.33
CA LYS A 35 22.89 -10.40 -30.31
C LYS A 35 21.59 -10.92 -30.97
N PRO A 36 21.49 -11.02 -32.31
CA PRO A 36 20.30 -11.56 -32.94
C PRO A 36 19.98 -12.94 -32.35
N MET A 37 18.75 -13.13 -31.88
CA MET A 37 18.28 -14.41 -31.36
C MET A 37 18.37 -15.48 -32.46
N PRO A 38 18.75 -16.73 -32.13
CA PRO A 38 18.76 -17.80 -33.10
C PRO A 38 17.34 -18.05 -33.63
N ALA A 39 17.23 -18.23 -34.95
CA ALA A 39 15.96 -18.47 -35.62
C ALA A 39 15.28 -19.72 -35.06
N LEU A 40 14.07 -19.57 -34.54
CA LEU A 40 13.22 -20.69 -34.16
C LEU A 40 12.77 -21.41 -35.44
N HIS A 41 13.31 -22.61 -35.67
CA HIS A 41 12.80 -23.52 -36.70
C HIS A 41 11.45 -24.08 -36.26
N ILE A 42 10.35 -23.43 -36.68
CA ILE A 42 9.00 -23.93 -36.45
C ILE A 42 8.74 -25.02 -37.50
N SER A 43 9.00 -26.28 -37.13
CA SER A 43 8.56 -27.44 -37.91
C SER A 43 7.06 -27.63 -37.73
N THR A 44 6.26 -26.97 -38.57
CA THR A 44 4.83 -27.23 -38.71
C THR A 44 4.66 -28.64 -39.31
N ARG A 45 4.17 -29.59 -38.52
CA ARG A 45 3.66 -30.86 -39.03
C ARG A 45 2.14 -30.72 -39.22
N PRO A 46 1.60 -31.05 -40.40
CA PRO A 46 0.17 -30.96 -40.66
C PRO A 46 -0.61 -31.96 -39.80
N MET A 47 -1.72 -31.47 -39.26
CA MET A 47 -2.73 -32.18 -38.48
C MET A 47 -3.18 -33.46 -39.18
N SER A 48 -3.01 -34.62 -38.53
CA SER A 48 -3.91 -35.78 -38.60
C SER A 48 -3.48 -36.84 -37.57
N ALA A 49 -4.42 -37.27 -36.72
CA ALA A 49 -4.44 -38.43 -35.80
C ALA A 49 -4.08 -38.23 -34.28
N PRO A 50 -5.04 -38.46 -33.37
CA PRO A 50 -4.84 -38.80 -31.95
C PRO A 50 -5.17 -40.30 -31.65
N PRO A 51 -5.00 -40.85 -30.43
CA PRO A 51 -4.01 -40.59 -29.35
C PRO A 51 -3.32 -41.90 -28.86
N GLY A 52 -2.19 -41.80 -28.15
CA GLY A 52 -1.58 -42.96 -27.48
C GLY A 52 -0.81 -42.57 -26.20
N PRO A 53 -1.05 -43.22 -25.04
CA PRO A 53 -0.40 -42.87 -23.79
C PRO A 53 0.92 -43.65 -23.64
N ARG A 54 2.05 -42.96 -23.53
CA ARG A 54 3.32 -43.57 -23.08
C ARG A 54 4.01 -42.65 -22.08
N GLY A 55 4.37 -43.25 -20.95
CA GLY A 55 4.75 -42.57 -19.73
C GLY A 55 6.23 -42.20 -19.58
N ALA A 56 6.41 -41.25 -18.65
CA ALA A 56 7.53 -41.00 -17.72
C ALA A 56 8.95 -40.73 -18.30
N PRO A 57 9.93 -40.20 -17.53
CA PRO A 57 9.92 -39.71 -16.13
C PRO A 57 10.60 -38.33 -15.89
N SER A 58 10.50 -37.87 -14.63
CA SER A 58 11.48 -37.03 -13.90
C SER A 58 11.67 -35.53 -14.21
N SER A 59 11.42 -34.69 -13.21
CA SER A 59 12.38 -33.68 -12.73
C SER A 59 11.90 -33.06 -11.41
N LEU A 60 12.36 -33.67 -10.31
CA LEU A 60 12.43 -33.01 -9.01
C LEU A 60 13.27 -31.73 -9.19
N HIS A 61 12.68 -30.56 -8.93
CA HIS A 61 13.45 -29.34 -8.69
C HIS A 61 13.09 -28.75 -7.33
N SER A 62 13.96 -29.06 -6.37
CA SER A 62 14.51 -28.17 -5.35
C SER A 62 13.56 -27.13 -4.74
N SER A 63 12.90 -27.53 -3.64
CA SER A 63 12.41 -26.62 -2.61
C SER A 63 13.60 -25.92 -1.94
N ARG A 64 13.98 -24.75 -2.43
CA ARG A 64 14.86 -23.83 -1.69
C ARG A 64 14.03 -23.15 -0.60
N ALA A 65 14.19 -23.64 0.63
CA ALA A 65 13.76 -22.98 1.84
C ALA A 65 14.55 -21.66 2.05
N GLY A 66 13.87 -20.65 2.62
CA GLY A 66 14.55 -19.54 3.29
C GLY A 66 14.55 -18.17 2.58
N THR A 67 13.38 -17.64 2.24
CA THR A 67 13.17 -16.19 2.23
C THR A 67 11.93 -15.88 3.06
N PRO A 68 12.00 -15.09 4.14
CA PRO A 68 10.79 -14.58 4.77
C PRO A 68 10.15 -13.64 3.76
N VAL A 69 9.11 -14.12 3.09
CA VAL A 69 8.16 -13.24 2.41
C VAL A 69 7.65 -12.32 3.49
N SER A 70 8.04 -11.04 3.40
CA SER A 70 7.42 -9.97 4.16
C SER A 70 5.95 -9.97 3.77
N THR A 71 5.15 -10.70 4.54
CA THR A 71 3.70 -10.67 4.46
C THR A 71 3.29 -9.31 5.03
N THR A 72 3.37 -8.27 4.22
CA THR A 72 2.51 -7.11 4.41
C THR A 72 1.09 -7.65 4.35
N PRO A 73 0.29 -7.60 5.44
CA PRO A 73 -1.11 -8.00 5.35
C PRO A 73 -1.78 -6.99 4.45
N ARG A 74 -1.96 -7.37 3.19
CA ARG A 74 -2.88 -6.70 2.27
C ARG A 74 -4.30 -7.18 2.61
N ASP A 75 -4.64 -7.10 3.89
CA ASP A 75 -6.01 -7.33 4.34
C ASP A 75 -6.78 -6.06 4.02
N GLY A 76 -7.88 -6.20 3.28
CA GLY A 76 -8.85 -5.13 3.01
C GLY A 76 -9.59 -4.64 4.27
N ARG A 77 -8.97 -4.77 5.45
CA ARG A 77 -9.44 -4.23 6.72
C ARG A 77 -9.21 -2.72 6.69
N THR A 78 -10.29 -1.96 6.77
CA THR A 78 -10.20 -0.50 6.88
C THR A 78 -9.40 -0.14 8.14
N ALA A 79 -8.70 0.99 8.11
CA ALA A 79 -7.90 1.47 9.24
C ALA A 79 -8.69 1.42 10.57
N ALA A 80 -9.97 1.76 10.51
CA ALA A 80 -10.86 1.69 11.65
C ALA A 80 -11.09 0.27 12.22
N MET A 81 -11.15 -0.77 11.39
CA MET A 81 -11.24 -2.16 11.88
C MET A 81 -9.97 -2.60 12.61
N GLN A 82 -8.81 -2.08 12.21
CA GLN A 82 -7.55 -2.33 12.92
C GLN A 82 -7.52 -1.62 14.28
N LEU A 83 -8.24 -0.49 14.39
CA LEU A 83 -8.34 0.33 15.60
C LEU A 83 -9.48 -0.10 16.54
N GLY A 84 -10.22 -1.16 16.21
CA GLY A 84 -11.38 -1.61 16.99
C GLY A 84 -12.54 -0.62 17.02
N LEU A 85 -12.47 0.44 16.21
CA LEU A 85 -13.59 1.33 15.95
C LEU A 85 -14.56 0.51 15.09
N GLY A 86 -15.79 0.34 15.57
CA GLY A 86 -16.80 -0.53 14.95
C GLY A 86 -17.09 -0.23 13.47
N PRO A 87 -18.14 -0.84 12.89
CA PRO A 87 -18.47 -0.59 11.49
C PRO A 87 -18.65 0.91 11.23
N LYS A 88 -18.13 1.40 10.10
CA LYS A 88 -18.26 2.80 9.68
C LYS A 88 -19.74 3.19 9.71
N PRO A 89 -20.15 4.26 10.40
CA PRO A 89 -21.52 4.74 10.38
C PRO A 89 -21.93 5.01 8.92
N GLN A 90 -23.05 4.44 8.49
CA GLN A 90 -23.57 4.67 7.14
C GLN A 90 -24.38 5.97 7.13
N LEU A 91 -24.09 6.84 6.16
CA LEU A 91 -24.80 8.09 5.96
C LEU A 91 -25.54 8.03 4.62
N GLU A 92 -26.83 8.27 4.65
CA GLU A 92 -27.70 8.25 3.48
C GLU A 92 -27.65 9.62 2.78
N GLU A 93 -26.60 9.85 2.00
CA GLU A 93 -26.33 11.15 1.36
C GLU A 93 -27.49 11.63 0.47
N CYS A 94 -28.12 10.73 -0.30
CA CYS A 94 -29.27 11.08 -1.15
C CYS A 94 -30.44 11.68 -0.37
N LYS A 95 -30.77 11.10 0.80
CA LYS A 95 -31.87 11.58 1.64
C LYS A 95 -31.55 12.92 2.28
N ILE A 96 -30.29 13.12 2.66
CA ILE A 96 -29.82 14.40 3.20
C ILE A 96 -29.91 15.47 2.13
N GLN A 97 -29.51 15.16 0.89
CA GLN A 97 -29.56 16.11 -0.21
C GLN A 97 -31.00 16.49 -0.57
N GLU A 98 -31.92 15.52 -0.62
CA GLU A 98 -33.36 15.77 -0.77
C GLU A 98 -33.92 16.69 0.35
N LEU A 99 -33.50 16.46 1.61
CA LEU A 99 -33.89 17.32 2.73
C LEU A 99 -33.29 18.73 2.66
N LEU A 100 -32.09 18.88 2.09
CA LEU A 100 -31.43 20.17 1.90
C LEU A 100 -32.01 20.96 0.71
N ASP A 101 -32.55 20.25 -0.30
CA ASP A 101 -33.19 20.84 -1.47
C ASP A 101 -34.60 21.38 -1.18
N LEU A 102 -35.17 21.07 0.00
CA LEU A 102 -36.46 21.61 0.45
C LEU A 102 -36.39 23.13 0.62
N THR A 103 -37.08 23.87 -0.26
CA THR A 103 -37.20 25.33 -0.20
C THR A 103 -38.33 25.80 0.71
N HIS A 104 -38.25 27.05 1.16
CA HIS A 104 -39.25 27.66 2.06
C HIS A 104 -40.68 27.61 1.50
N ASP A 105 -40.83 27.78 0.18
CA ASP A 105 -42.13 27.74 -0.50
C ASP A 105 -42.77 26.35 -0.44
N ASN A 106 -41.96 25.28 -0.50
CA ASN A 106 -42.45 23.91 -0.31
C ASN A 106 -42.87 23.66 1.14
N LEU A 107 -42.14 24.23 2.11
CA LEU A 107 -42.45 24.11 3.54
C LEU A 107 -43.73 24.85 3.94
N ALA A 108 -44.03 25.98 3.31
CA ALA A 108 -45.23 26.77 3.62
C ALA A 108 -46.54 26.11 3.16
N LEU A 109 -46.46 25.18 2.20
CA LEU A 109 -47.62 24.46 1.66
C LEU A 109 -47.93 23.16 2.42
N LEU A 110 -47.00 22.70 3.27
CA LEU A 110 -47.10 21.43 3.98
C LEU A 110 -47.87 21.60 5.31
N PRO A 111 -48.69 20.62 5.71
CA PRO A 111 -49.40 20.64 6.99
C PRO A 111 -48.42 20.50 8.17
N LEU A 112 -48.79 21.09 9.32
CA LEU A 112 -48.00 21.07 10.56
C LEU A 112 -47.38 19.70 10.94
N PRO A 113 -48.09 18.56 10.88
CA PRO A 113 -47.50 17.26 11.19
C PRO A 113 -46.34 16.84 10.27
N GLU A 114 -46.35 17.25 9.01
CA GLU A 114 -45.26 16.93 8.07
C GLU A 114 -44.02 17.76 8.36
N LEU A 115 -44.20 19.02 8.77
CA LEU A 115 -43.12 19.89 9.22
C LEU A 115 -42.39 19.32 10.45
N ASP A 116 -43.13 18.81 11.43
CA ASP A 116 -42.56 18.17 12.62
C ASP A 116 -41.80 16.88 12.25
N ALA A 117 -42.30 16.10 11.29
CA ALA A 117 -41.61 14.93 10.78
C ALA A 117 -40.28 15.30 10.08
N HIS A 118 -40.27 16.37 9.28
CA HIS A 118 -39.03 16.89 8.67
C HIS A 118 -38.02 17.35 9.72
N LEU A 119 -38.48 18.05 10.75
CA LEU A 119 -37.62 18.48 11.85
C LEU A 119 -36.99 17.28 12.58
N ALA A 120 -37.79 16.26 12.89
CA ALA A 120 -37.32 15.02 13.49
C ALA A 120 -36.28 14.30 12.60
N ASN A 121 -36.53 14.26 11.28
CA ASN A 121 -35.59 13.70 10.30
C ASN A 121 -34.27 14.47 10.27
N ILE A 122 -34.30 15.80 10.21
CA ILE A 122 -33.08 16.63 10.22
C ILE A 122 -32.28 16.40 11.50
N ARG A 123 -32.93 16.36 12.67
CA ARG A 123 -32.27 16.06 13.94
C ARG A 123 -31.59 14.69 13.93
N THR A 124 -32.27 13.68 13.40
CA THR A 124 -31.75 12.31 13.30
C THR A 124 -30.55 12.26 12.36
N GLN A 125 -30.63 12.89 11.18
CA GLN A 125 -29.51 12.95 10.24
C GLN A 125 -28.33 13.74 10.79
N THR A 126 -28.58 14.80 11.56
CA THR A 126 -27.53 15.57 12.24
C THR A 126 -26.78 14.68 13.25
N ALA A 127 -27.50 13.87 14.03
CA ALA A 127 -26.91 12.92 14.96
C ALA A 127 -26.11 11.81 14.25
N ASN A 128 -26.62 11.27 13.14
CA ASN A 128 -25.89 10.27 12.34
C ASN A 128 -24.60 10.85 11.73
N THR A 129 -24.68 12.08 11.22
CA THR A 129 -23.52 12.78 10.65
C THR A 129 -22.46 13.07 11.71
N SER A 130 -22.87 13.49 12.92
CA SER A 130 -21.93 13.74 14.01
C SER A 130 -21.25 12.45 14.51
N GLN A 131 -21.96 11.32 14.53
CA GLN A 131 -21.39 10.00 14.78
C GLN A 131 -20.34 9.63 13.72
N LEU A 132 -20.66 9.82 12.44
CA LEU A 132 -19.71 9.58 11.35
C LEU A 132 -18.47 10.47 11.46
N LEU A 133 -18.67 11.76 11.72
CA LEU A 133 -17.56 12.70 11.92
C LEU A 133 -16.66 12.25 13.08
N THR A 134 -17.25 11.88 14.22
CA THR A 134 -16.52 11.39 15.39
C THR A 134 -15.67 10.17 15.04
N TYR A 135 -16.25 9.21 14.32
CA TYR A 135 -15.55 8.02 13.85
C TYR A 135 -14.37 8.35 12.93
N LEU A 136 -14.56 9.27 11.97
CA LEU A 136 -13.50 9.69 11.05
C LEU A 136 -12.38 10.44 11.77
N LEU A 137 -12.71 11.29 12.74
CA LEU A 137 -11.73 12.00 13.56
C LEU A 137 -10.89 11.01 14.39
N GLN A 138 -11.52 10.07 15.08
CA GLN A 138 -10.83 9.01 15.83
C GLN A 138 -9.90 8.18 14.93
N THR A 139 -10.38 7.80 13.74
CA THR A 139 -9.57 7.08 12.77
C THR A 139 -8.37 7.91 12.31
N ARG A 140 -8.56 9.22 12.07
CA ARG A 140 -7.51 10.14 11.66
C ARG A 140 -6.46 10.34 12.75
N ASP A 141 -6.88 10.55 14.00
CA ASP A 141 -5.96 10.71 15.14
C ASP A 141 -5.12 9.46 15.37
N ALA A 142 -5.73 8.29 15.28
CA ALA A 142 -5.01 7.03 15.45
C ALA A 142 -4.01 6.76 14.31
N LEU A 143 -4.39 7.03 13.05
CA LEU A 143 -3.46 6.94 11.92
C LEU A 143 -2.30 7.94 12.04
N GLN A 144 -2.59 9.15 12.55
CA GLN A 144 -1.56 10.15 12.81
C GLN A 144 -0.56 9.66 13.86
N GLN A 145 -1.06 9.11 14.98
CA GLN A 145 -0.21 8.54 16.03
C GLN A 145 0.62 7.35 15.53
N ASP A 146 0.05 6.49 14.71
CA ASP A 146 0.77 5.35 14.10
C ASP A 146 1.90 5.87 13.20
N SER A 147 1.63 6.91 12.40
CA SER A 147 2.64 7.54 11.55
C SER A 147 3.80 8.13 12.36
N GLU A 148 3.52 8.79 13.49
CA GLU A 148 4.54 9.34 14.39
C GLU A 148 5.36 8.24 15.04
N THR A 149 4.71 7.13 15.40
CA THR A 149 5.36 5.96 15.99
C THR A 149 6.32 5.31 15.00
N TYR A 150 5.90 5.10 13.75
CA TYR A 150 6.80 4.59 12.70
C TYR A 150 7.96 5.55 12.44
N ASN A 151 7.70 6.86 12.35
CA ASN A 151 8.76 7.84 12.13
C ASN A 151 9.79 7.83 13.27
N LYS A 152 9.37 7.68 14.53
CA LYS A 152 10.26 7.53 15.68
C LYS A 152 11.07 6.23 15.62
N LEU A 153 10.43 5.10 15.34
CA LEU A 153 11.11 3.80 15.21
C LEU A 153 12.14 3.81 14.07
N ILE A 154 11.81 4.42 12.93
CA ILE A 154 12.73 4.61 11.81
C ILE A 154 13.91 5.48 12.25
N ALA A 155 13.67 6.57 12.97
CA ALA A 155 14.73 7.44 13.47
C ALA A 155 15.68 6.68 14.42
N GLU A 156 15.15 5.90 15.36
CA GLU A 156 15.95 5.05 16.26
C GLU A 156 16.80 4.04 15.48
N LEU A 157 16.19 3.31 14.54
CA LEU A 157 16.90 2.32 13.73
C LEU A 157 18.02 2.97 12.90
N VAL A 158 17.75 4.14 12.31
CA VAL A 158 18.76 4.90 11.55
C VAL A 158 19.87 5.37 12.48
N MET A 159 19.56 5.90 13.67
CA MET A 159 20.55 6.32 14.65
C MET A 159 21.43 5.16 15.09
N GLU A 160 20.85 3.99 15.40
CA GLU A 160 21.62 2.80 15.77
C GLU A 160 22.50 2.31 14.62
N ALA A 161 21.95 2.23 13.39
CA ALA A 161 22.72 1.84 12.22
C ALA A 161 23.87 2.81 11.92
N GLN A 162 23.65 4.13 12.07
CA GLN A 162 24.72 5.13 11.96
C GLN A 162 25.74 4.94 13.09
N LYS A 163 25.33 4.74 14.34
CA LYS A 163 26.23 4.49 15.49
C LYS A 163 27.10 3.24 15.28
N MET A 164 26.53 2.19 14.71
CA MET A 164 27.26 0.96 14.34
C MET A 164 28.23 1.21 13.19
N LYS A 165 27.85 2.01 12.20
CA LYS A 165 28.67 2.34 11.01
C LYS A 165 29.78 3.34 11.31
N THR A 166 29.57 4.32 12.20
CA THR A 166 30.58 5.32 12.59
C THR A 166 31.58 4.81 13.62
N GLY A 167 31.43 3.57 14.12
CA GLY A 167 32.51 2.85 14.79
C GLY A 167 32.97 3.44 16.13
N VAL A 168 32.21 4.34 16.77
CA VAL A 168 32.59 4.96 18.06
C VAL A 168 32.60 3.94 19.22
N GLY A 169 32.09 2.72 19.01
CA GLY A 169 32.18 1.60 19.96
C GLY A 169 33.33 0.61 19.72
N LYS A 170 34.17 0.76 18.69
CA LYS A 170 35.29 -0.15 18.42
C LYS A 170 36.63 0.45 18.88
N GLY A 171 36.65 0.91 20.12
CA GLY A 171 37.82 1.41 20.83
C GLY A 171 38.23 0.55 22.00
N ARG A 172 38.09 -0.79 21.93
CA ARG A 172 38.84 -1.72 22.79
C ARG A 172 38.87 -3.14 22.20
N SER A 173 39.39 -3.28 20.99
CA SER A 173 40.02 -4.56 20.65
C SER A 173 41.27 -4.68 21.53
N VAL A 174 41.19 -5.49 22.59
CA VAL A 174 42.36 -5.98 23.31
C VAL A 174 43.12 -6.87 22.33
N SER A 175 44.00 -6.27 21.54
CA SER A 175 44.98 -6.99 20.74
C SER A 175 46.21 -7.23 21.62
N ARG A 176 46.40 -8.51 21.98
CA ARG A 176 47.64 -9.21 22.33
C ARG A 176 48.78 -8.41 22.99
N ARG A 177 49.18 -8.86 24.18
CA ARG A 177 50.61 -8.99 24.49
C ARG A 177 50.88 -10.39 25.04
N GLY A 178 51.40 -11.26 24.18
CA GLY A 178 52.05 -12.47 24.64
C GLY A 178 53.34 -12.09 25.37
N SER A 179 53.64 -12.82 26.44
CA SER A 179 54.98 -12.95 26.98
C SER A 179 55.10 -14.40 27.43
N GLY A 180 55.88 -15.17 26.69
CA GLY A 180 56.45 -16.40 27.21
C GLY A 180 57.45 -16.05 28.31
N MET A 181 57.42 -16.80 29.40
CA MET A 181 58.51 -16.91 30.36
C MET A 181 58.56 -18.38 30.80
N THR A 182 59.66 -19.00 30.42
CA THR A 182 60.43 -20.09 31.06
C THR A 182 59.76 -20.91 32.14
#